data_AF-A0A930FZU4-F1
#
_entry.id   AF-A0A930FZU4-F1
#
_cell.length_a   1.000
_cell.length_b   1.000
_cell.length_c   1.000
_cell.angle_alpha   90.00
_cell.angle_beta   90.00
_cell.angle_gamma   90.00
#
_symmetry.space_group_name_H-M   'P 1'
#
loop_
_entity.id
_entity.type
_entity.pdbx_description
1 polymer ?
#
loop_
_entity_poly.entity_id
_entity_poly.type
_entity_poly.pdbx_seq_one_letter_code
_entity_poly.pdbx_strand_id
1 'polypeptide(L)'
;MIEKLTRCRPWVMWVAAIAVVAWYWLTDPDGGSETIMRLQWLAWLCVAAGPVYLLRRAFHDEARSGEAYRRALESPTGAGLVFLGLALLTGMLFLAFASRATAAELPPGAVKYLPALAAEQATHWPDAPLRSAIAAQIEQETCPSLKSAKCWNPRTELKTSREYGFGLGQLTVTPKFDNFAEARKLHGSLRDWKFEDRFDAERQLRVVVLMDRAAFNRLPFVGDQRERLAMTFSAYNGGLGGVLQDRRLCAKVAGCDPGRWFGHVEHHSLKPERRRRAMASRSSTSTVATFAP
;
A
#
# COMPACT_ATOMS: atom_id res chain seq x y z
N MET A 1 8.88 -32.75 49.35
CA MET A 1 8.58 -33.42 48.06
C MET A 1 8.36 -32.33 47.02
N ILE A 2 9.43 -31.64 46.62
CA ILE A 2 9.37 -30.63 45.55
C ILE A 2 9.82 -31.38 44.30
N GLU A 3 8.84 -31.93 43.59
CA GLU A 3 9.06 -32.58 42.31
C GLU A 3 9.82 -31.62 41.39
N LYS A 4 10.87 -32.16 40.76
CA LYS A 4 11.59 -31.54 39.67
C LYS A 4 10.58 -31.05 38.62
N LEU A 5 10.26 -29.76 38.64
CA LEU A 5 9.71 -29.06 37.47
C LEU A 5 10.73 -29.22 36.35
N THR A 6 10.52 -30.25 35.53
CA THR A 6 11.35 -30.62 34.40
C THR A 6 11.52 -29.41 33.48
N ARG A 7 12.78 -29.07 33.26
CA ARG A 7 13.28 -27.96 32.44
C ARG A 7 12.85 -28.08 30.98
N CYS A 8 11.61 -27.75 30.63
CA CYS A 8 11.22 -27.51 29.22
C CYS A 8 11.61 -26.11 28.71
N ARG A 9 12.63 -25.47 29.32
CA ARG A 9 12.73 -23.99 29.38
C ARG A 9 13.43 -23.29 28.20
N PRO A 10 14.41 -23.89 27.47
CA PRO A 10 15.03 -23.21 26.33
C PRO A 10 14.62 -23.77 24.97
N TRP A 11 14.52 -25.10 24.83
CA TRP A 11 14.34 -25.73 23.51
C TRP A 11 12.98 -25.40 22.90
N VAL A 12 11.91 -25.39 23.70
CA VAL A 12 10.54 -25.08 23.23
C VAL A 12 10.48 -23.66 22.67
N MET A 13 11.16 -22.73 23.34
CA MET A 13 11.24 -21.34 22.90
C MET A 13 11.97 -21.22 21.56
N TRP A 14 13.11 -21.90 21.40
CA TRP A 14 13.85 -21.89 20.14
C TRP A 14 13.11 -22.58 19.00
N VAL A 15 12.44 -23.71 19.27
CA VAL A 15 11.64 -24.41 18.27
C VAL A 15 10.43 -23.58 17.85
N ALA A 16 9.72 -22.95 18.79
CA ALA A 16 8.62 -22.05 18.47
C ALA A 16 9.10 -20.82 17.67
N ALA A 17 10.22 -20.21 18.06
CA ALA A 17 10.79 -19.08 17.33
C ALA A 17 11.20 -19.46 15.90
N ILE A 18 11.87 -20.60 15.72
CA ILE A 18 12.24 -21.13 14.40
C ILE A 18 11.00 -21.42 13.56
N ALA A 19 9.95 -22.00 14.14
CA ALA A 19 8.70 -22.29 13.44
C ALA A 19 8.00 -21.01 12.96
N VAL A 20 8.00 -19.94 13.76
CA VAL A 20 7.44 -18.63 13.37
C VAL A 20 8.27 -17.99 12.25
N VAL A 21 9.61 -18.02 12.33
CA VAL A 21 10.48 -17.49 11.28
C VAL A 21 10.30 -18.27 9.97
N ALA A 22 10.21 -19.60 10.04
CA ALA A 22 9.96 -20.47 8.89
C ALA A 22 8.58 -20.19 8.27
N TRP A 23 7.55 -19.99 9.09
CA TRP A 23 6.23 -19.59 8.62
C TRP A 23 6.29 -18.27 7.87
N TYR A 24 6.91 -17.23 8.44
CA TYR A 24 7.05 -15.94 7.78
C TYR A 24 7.77 -16.05 6.44
N TRP A 25 8.89 -16.78 6.40
CA TRP A 25 9.64 -17.01 5.16
C TRP A 25 8.80 -17.70 4.08
N LEU A 26 8.01 -18.70 4.45
CA LEU A 26 7.15 -19.44 3.51
C LEU A 26 5.97 -18.60 3.00
N THR A 27 5.49 -17.66 3.81
CA THR A 27 4.37 -16.76 3.47
C THR A 27 4.80 -15.43 2.84
N ASP A 28 6.11 -15.19 2.74
CA ASP A 28 6.68 -13.94 2.24
C ASP A 28 6.59 -13.91 0.70
N PRO A 29 5.74 -13.03 0.11
CA PRO A 29 5.58 -12.95 -1.34
C PRO A 29 6.84 -12.42 -2.05
N ASP A 30 7.77 -11.79 -1.31
CA ASP A 30 9.00 -11.17 -1.81
C ASP A 30 10.24 -12.04 -1.56
N GLY A 31 10.05 -13.36 -1.44
CA GLY A 31 11.14 -14.34 -1.41
C GLY A 31 12.02 -14.28 -0.15
N GLY A 32 11.48 -13.79 0.96
CA GLY A 32 12.16 -13.74 2.26
C GLY A 32 12.79 -12.39 2.62
N SER A 33 12.71 -11.40 1.73
CA SER A 33 13.28 -10.07 1.96
C SER A 33 12.58 -9.31 3.11
N GLU A 34 11.26 -9.44 3.24
CA GLU A 34 10.50 -8.88 4.35
C GLU A 34 10.85 -9.59 5.66
N THR A 35 11.00 -10.91 5.61
CA THR A 35 11.41 -11.74 6.75
C THR A 35 12.81 -11.36 7.27
N ILE A 36 13.77 -11.10 6.39
CA ILE A 36 15.12 -10.63 6.76
C ILE A 36 15.07 -9.27 7.44
N MET A 37 14.28 -8.34 6.89
CA MET A 37 14.10 -7.02 7.51
C MET A 37 13.52 -7.16 8.92
N ARG A 38 12.50 -8.01 9.11
CA ARG A 38 11.91 -8.31 10.43
C ARG A 38 12.92 -8.95 11.39
N LEU A 39 13.78 -9.85 10.93
CA LEU A 39 14.86 -10.44 11.75
C LEU A 39 15.90 -9.40 12.18
N GLN A 40 16.27 -8.47 11.29
CA GLN A 40 17.15 -7.34 11.63
C GLN A 40 16.53 -6.46 12.73
N TRP A 41 15.21 -6.27 12.72
CA TRP A 41 14.50 -5.58 13.80
C TRP A 41 14.45 -6.38 15.10
N LEU A 42 14.36 -7.72 15.06
CA LEU A 42 14.49 -8.55 16.26
C LEU A 42 15.90 -8.51 16.84
N ALA A 43 16.95 -8.35 16.03
CA ALA A 43 18.31 -8.15 16.53
C ALA A 43 18.42 -6.88 17.39
N TRP A 44 17.64 -5.83 17.08
CA TRP A 44 17.56 -4.64 17.91
C TRP A 44 16.99 -4.90 19.31
N LEU A 45 16.12 -5.90 19.51
CA LEU A 45 15.66 -6.31 20.85
C LEU A 45 16.83 -6.81 21.70
N CYS A 46 17.73 -7.61 21.13
CA CYS A 46 18.93 -8.08 21.84
C CYS A 46 19.88 -6.92 22.16
N VAL A 47 20.05 -5.98 21.23
CA VAL A 47 20.89 -4.79 21.42
C VAL A 47 20.32 -3.86 22.48
N ALA A 48 19.00 -3.65 22.52
CA ALA A 48 18.34 -2.76 23.46
C ALA A 48 18.06 -3.41 24.84
N ALA A 49 17.92 -4.74 24.90
CA ALA A 49 17.76 -5.45 26.16
C ALA A 49 18.94 -5.25 27.12
N GLY A 50 20.17 -5.19 26.58
CA GLY A 50 21.38 -4.92 27.37
C GLY A 50 21.34 -3.55 28.09
N PRO A 51 21.22 -2.43 27.35
CA PRO A 51 21.04 -1.10 27.92
C PRO A 51 19.83 -0.97 28.85
N VAL A 52 18.67 -1.55 28.51
CA VAL A 52 17.49 -1.54 29.40
C VAL A 52 17.76 -2.30 30.70
N TYR A 53 18.43 -3.46 30.63
CA TYR A 53 18.86 -4.21 31.81
C TYR A 53 19.84 -3.39 32.67
N LEU A 54 20.79 -2.71 32.03
CA LEU A 54 21.77 -1.86 32.72
C LEU A 54 21.12 -0.60 33.34
N LEU A 55 20.19 0.05 32.65
CA LEU A 55 19.45 1.21 33.16
C LEU A 55 18.54 0.80 34.33
N ARG A 56 17.83 -0.32 34.21
CA ARG A 56 17.04 -0.89 35.32
C ARG A 56 17.94 -1.17 36.54
N ARG A 57 19.14 -1.68 36.30
CA ARG A 57 20.16 -1.90 37.33
C ARG A 57 20.68 -0.59 37.93
N ALA A 58 20.75 0.48 37.16
CA ALA A 58 21.23 1.77 37.63
C ALA A 58 20.17 2.55 38.44
N PHE A 59 18.89 2.46 38.08
CA PHE A 59 17.81 3.23 38.70
C PHE A 59 17.12 2.54 39.89
N HIS A 60 17.19 1.21 39.99
CA HIS A 60 16.45 0.45 41.00
C HIS A 60 17.34 -0.52 41.78
N ASP A 61 18.26 0.02 42.58
CA ASP A 61 19.19 -0.79 43.37
C ASP A 61 18.50 -1.51 44.55
N GLU A 62 17.34 -1.04 45.03
CA GLU A 62 16.56 -1.68 46.10
C GLU A 62 15.64 -2.82 45.61
N ALA A 63 15.30 -2.84 44.32
CA ALA A 63 14.57 -3.95 43.68
C ALA A 63 15.51 -5.11 43.27
N ARG A 64 16.77 -5.09 43.76
CA ARG A 64 17.85 -6.02 43.40
C ARG A 64 17.62 -7.45 43.84
N SER A 65 16.92 -7.65 44.94
CA SER A 65 17.17 -8.84 45.74
C SER A 65 15.98 -9.79 45.68
N GLY A 66 16.27 -11.09 45.72
CA GLY A 66 15.26 -12.09 46.08
C GLY A 66 14.56 -11.76 47.42
N GLU A 67 15.10 -10.83 48.21
CA GLU A 67 14.49 -10.19 49.38
C GLU A 67 13.23 -9.38 49.04
N ALA A 68 13.29 -8.48 48.04
CA ALA A 68 12.15 -7.66 47.64
C ALA A 68 11.03 -8.54 47.05
N TYR A 69 11.41 -9.58 46.29
CA TYR A 69 10.47 -10.59 45.81
C TYR A 69 9.90 -11.45 46.95
N ARG A 70 10.71 -11.87 47.93
CA ARG A 70 10.25 -12.60 49.12
C ARG A 70 9.31 -11.77 49.99
N ARG A 71 9.63 -10.50 50.25
CA ARG A 71 8.76 -9.57 51.00
C ARG A 71 7.45 -9.30 50.27
N ALA A 72 7.48 -9.23 48.93
CA ALA A 72 6.24 -9.13 48.16
C ALA A 72 5.37 -10.39 48.31
N LEU A 73 5.95 -11.57 48.46
CA LEU A 73 5.22 -12.83 48.69
C LEU A 73 4.64 -13.00 50.10
N GLU A 74 5.07 -12.18 51.07
CA GLU A 74 4.53 -12.19 52.44
C GLU A 74 3.09 -11.65 52.50
N SER A 75 2.63 -10.94 51.46
CA SER A 75 1.28 -10.40 51.36
C SER A 75 0.68 -10.66 49.97
N PRO A 76 -0.59 -11.12 49.88
CA PRO A 76 -1.28 -11.27 48.60
C PRO A 76 -1.29 -9.97 47.77
N THR A 77 -1.42 -8.82 48.43
CA THR A 77 -1.45 -7.51 47.79
C THR A 77 -0.07 -7.14 47.22
N GLY A 78 1.00 -7.44 47.97
CA GLY A 78 2.39 -7.21 47.53
C GLY A 78 2.76 -8.04 46.31
N ALA A 79 2.39 -9.32 46.30
CA ALA A 79 2.61 -10.22 45.18
C ALA A 79 1.86 -9.77 43.92
N GLY A 80 0.61 -9.32 44.09
CA GLY A 80 -0.21 -8.78 43.00
C GLY A 80 0.41 -7.54 42.35
N LEU A 81 0.91 -6.59 43.15
CA LEU A 81 1.55 -5.37 42.63
C LEU A 81 2.84 -5.65 41.86
N VAL A 82 3.65 -6.61 42.32
CA VAL A 82 4.88 -7.02 41.60
C VAL A 82 4.54 -7.68 40.27
N PHE A 83 3.54 -8.57 40.23
CA PHE A 83 3.10 -9.20 38.98
C PHE A 83 2.55 -8.17 38.00
N LEU A 84 1.71 -7.24 38.47
CA LEU A 84 1.19 -6.15 37.65
C LEU A 84 2.31 -5.26 37.09
N GLY A 85 3.29 -4.89 37.91
CA GLY A 85 4.46 -4.12 37.48
C GLY A 85 5.29 -4.84 36.42
N LEU A 86 5.48 -6.15 36.54
CA LEU A 86 6.14 -6.97 35.52
C LEU A 86 5.32 -7.07 34.23
N ALA A 87 4.00 -7.21 34.33
CA ALA A 87 3.11 -7.24 33.16
C ALA A 87 3.11 -5.89 32.42
N LEU A 88 3.04 -4.79 33.15
CA LEU A 88 3.11 -3.43 32.60
C LEU A 88 4.47 -3.13 31.97
N LEU A 89 5.57 -3.46 32.65
CA LEU A 89 6.91 -3.32 32.09
C LEU A 89 7.08 -4.13 30.80
N THR A 90 6.60 -5.38 30.80
CA THR A 90 6.61 -6.25 29.62
C THR A 90 5.79 -5.65 28.49
N GLY A 91 4.58 -5.16 28.78
CA GLY A 91 3.71 -4.49 27.81
C GLY A 91 4.33 -3.21 27.23
N MET A 92 4.95 -2.39 28.07
CA MET A 92 5.65 -1.16 27.65
C MET A 92 6.87 -1.46 26.78
N LEU A 93 7.63 -2.51 27.10
CA LEU A 93 8.72 -2.97 26.25
C LEU A 93 8.17 -3.44 24.90
N PHE A 94 7.11 -4.24 24.87
CA PHE A 94 6.44 -4.63 23.62
C PHE A 94 5.99 -3.43 22.78
N LEU A 95 5.44 -2.38 23.41
CA LEU A 95 5.03 -1.15 22.72
C LEU A 95 6.23 -0.31 22.25
N ALA A 96 7.34 -0.31 22.98
CA ALA A 96 8.56 0.38 22.58
C ALA A 96 9.24 -0.26 21.36
N PHE A 97 9.03 -1.57 21.16
CA PHE A 97 9.56 -2.33 20.02
C PHE A 97 8.50 -2.63 18.94
N ALA A 98 7.23 -2.29 19.17
CA ALA A 98 6.22 -2.34 18.14
C ALA A 98 6.63 -1.36 17.04
N SER A 99 6.79 -1.88 15.82
CA SER A 99 7.19 -1.11 14.65
C SER A 99 6.29 0.11 14.48
N ARG A 100 6.87 1.30 14.60
CA ARG A 100 6.21 2.53 14.16
C ARG A 100 6.26 2.53 12.65
N ALA A 101 5.12 2.30 12.00
CA ALA A 101 4.98 2.58 10.59
C ALA A 101 5.10 4.10 10.41
N THR A 102 6.29 4.58 10.03
CA THR A 102 6.46 5.97 9.62
C THR A 102 5.97 6.06 8.19
N ALA A 103 4.92 6.84 7.95
CA ALA A 103 4.52 7.18 6.59
C ALA A 103 5.73 7.80 5.87
N ALA A 104 6.04 7.30 4.67
CA ALA A 104 7.08 7.91 3.85
C ALA A 104 6.68 9.36 3.52
N GLU A 105 7.65 10.26 3.49
CA GLU A 105 7.40 11.65 3.09
C GLU A 105 6.83 11.70 1.66
N LEU A 106 5.72 12.41 1.50
CA LEU A 106 5.06 12.57 0.22
C LEU A 106 5.93 13.40 -0.75
N PRO A 107 5.92 13.09 -2.06
CA PRO A 107 6.57 13.93 -3.06
C PRO A 107 6.07 15.39 -2.96
N PRO A 108 6.94 16.40 -3.11
CA PRO A 108 6.53 17.80 -2.99
C PRO A 108 5.38 18.20 -3.93
N GLY A 109 5.34 17.61 -5.14
CA GLY A 109 4.22 17.80 -6.08
C GLY A 109 2.90 17.23 -5.55
N ALA A 110 2.95 16.07 -4.87
CA ALA A 110 1.77 15.46 -4.26
C ALA A 110 1.21 16.37 -3.17
N VAL A 111 2.08 16.87 -2.27
CA VAL A 111 1.68 17.83 -1.22
C VAL A 111 0.98 19.04 -1.82
N LYS A 112 1.46 19.54 -2.96
CA LYS A 112 0.88 20.70 -3.65
C LYS A 112 -0.49 20.41 -4.29
N TYR A 113 -0.66 19.27 -4.95
CA TYR A 113 -1.84 19.03 -5.80
C TYR A 113 -2.89 18.09 -5.20
N LEU A 114 -2.58 17.35 -4.12
CA LEU A 114 -3.55 16.50 -3.42
C LEU A 114 -4.80 17.25 -2.94
N PRO A 115 -4.72 18.48 -2.38
CA PRO A 115 -5.91 19.22 -2.01
C PRO A 115 -6.82 19.54 -3.20
N ALA A 116 -6.24 19.91 -4.35
CA ALA A 116 -6.99 20.17 -5.58
C ALA A 116 -7.62 18.89 -6.12
N LEU A 117 -6.91 17.75 -6.10
CA LEU A 117 -7.46 16.46 -6.48
C LEU A 117 -8.65 16.09 -5.57
N ALA A 118 -8.51 16.27 -4.25
CA ALA A 118 -9.58 15.98 -3.31
C ALA A 118 -10.83 16.83 -3.56
N ALA A 119 -10.66 18.10 -3.95
CA ALA A 119 -11.77 18.98 -4.31
C ALA A 119 -12.46 18.53 -5.61
N GLU A 120 -11.70 18.15 -6.64
CA GLU A 120 -12.24 17.62 -7.89
C GLU A 120 -12.96 16.28 -7.67
N GLN A 121 -12.42 15.40 -6.81
CA GLN A 121 -13.08 14.15 -6.39
C GLN A 121 -14.38 14.44 -5.65
N ALA A 122 -14.39 15.35 -4.67
CA ALA A 122 -15.60 15.70 -3.93
C ALA A 122 -16.69 16.28 -4.84
N THR A 123 -16.30 17.05 -5.87
CA THR A 123 -17.23 17.69 -6.81
C THR A 123 -17.77 16.71 -7.84
N HIS A 124 -16.90 15.88 -8.41
CA HIS A 124 -17.24 15.09 -9.60
C HIS A 124 -17.43 13.60 -9.33
N TRP A 125 -16.97 13.07 -8.20
CA TRP A 125 -17.15 11.67 -7.81
C TRP A 125 -17.12 11.49 -6.28
N PRO A 126 -18.08 12.07 -5.54
CA PRO A 126 -18.05 12.09 -4.07
C PRO A 126 -18.08 10.70 -3.44
N ASP A 127 -18.75 9.76 -4.10
CA ASP A 127 -18.94 8.35 -3.74
C ASP A 127 -17.85 7.42 -4.32
N ALA A 128 -16.73 7.96 -4.79
CA ALA A 128 -15.59 7.16 -5.24
C ALA A 128 -15.13 6.20 -4.12
N PRO A 129 -15.04 4.87 -4.39
CA PRO A 129 -14.90 3.87 -3.34
C PRO A 129 -13.52 3.87 -2.65
N LEU A 130 -12.48 4.35 -3.34
CA LEU A 130 -11.15 4.53 -2.75
C LEU A 130 -10.47 5.77 -3.36
N ARG A 131 -10.56 6.91 -2.67
CA ARG A 131 -10.06 8.18 -3.19
C ARG A 131 -8.54 8.19 -3.40
N SER A 132 -7.79 7.55 -2.51
CA SER A 132 -6.33 7.44 -2.58
C SER A 132 -5.85 6.68 -3.82
N ALA A 133 -6.68 5.82 -4.41
CA ALA A 133 -6.30 5.08 -5.60
C ALA A 133 -6.09 5.99 -6.84
N ILE A 134 -6.84 7.08 -6.94
CA ILE A 134 -6.67 8.07 -8.03
C ILE A 134 -5.34 8.83 -7.85
N ALA A 135 -4.98 9.15 -6.61
CA ALA A 135 -3.68 9.75 -6.30
C ALA A 135 -2.53 8.77 -6.65
N ALA A 136 -2.68 7.49 -6.30
CA ALA A 136 -1.70 6.45 -6.66
C ALA A 136 -1.56 6.27 -8.18
N GLN A 137 -2.65 6.41 -8.94
CA GLN A 137 -2.61 6.41 -10.39
C GLN A 137 -1.80 7.59 -10.94
N ILE A 138 -2.05 8.82 -10.46
CA ILE A 138 -1.27 10.00 -10.89
C ILE A 138 0.23 9.81 -10.57
N GLU A 139 0.54 9.20 -9.43
CA GLU A 139 1.91 8.85 -9.07
C GLU A 139 2.51 7.86 -10.08
N GLN A 140 1.80 6.77 -10.42
CA GLN A 140 2.23 5.80 -11.44
C GLN A 140 2.43 6.42 -12.83
N GLU A 141 1.62 7.40 -13.19
CA GLU A 141 1.69 8.09 -14.48
C GLU A 141 2.86 9.09 -14.56
N THR A 142 3.30 9.65 -13.43
CA THR A 142 4.24 10.79 -13.44
C THR A 142 5.57 10.55 -12.72
N CYS A 143 5.68 9.54 -11.86
CA CYS A 143 6.82 9.35 -10.96
C CYS A 143 7.71 8.18 -11.38
N PRO A 144 8.82 8.42 -12.12
CA PRO A 144 9.88 7.42 -12.25
C PRO A 144 10.46 6.99 -10.90
N SER A 145 10.46 7.91 -9.93
CA SER A 145 10.73 7.68 -8.51
C SER A 145 10.03 8.77 -7.69
N LEU A 146 9.80 8.53 -6.40
CA LEU A 146 9.18 9.49 -5.48
C LEU A 146 9.97 10.81 -5.34
N LYS A 147 11.28 10.76 -5.63
CA LYS A 147 12.18 11.93 -5.58
C LYS A 147 12.34 12.63 -6.94
N SER A 148 11.72 12.11 -8.00
CA SER A 148 11.84 12.67 -9.34
C SER A 148 11.14 14.02 -9.44
N ALA A 149 11.76 14.99 -10.13
CA ALA A 149 11.12 16.27 -10.45
C ALA A 149 9.90 16.13 -11.39
N LYS A 150 9.73 14.96 -12.02
CA LYS A 150 8.53 14.63 -12.80
C LYS A 150 7.35 14.21 -11.92
N CYS A 151 7.63 13.76 -10.71
CA CYS A 151 6.62 13.19 -9.83
C CYS A 151 5.60 14.26 -9.44
N TRP A 152 4.32 14.01 -9.76
CA TRP A 152 3.23 14.98 -9.57
C TRP A 152 3.45 16.34 -10.26
N ASN A 153 4.19 16.37 -11.37
CA ASN A 153 4.39 17.60 -12.15
C ASN A 153 3.37 17.67 -13.31
N PRO A 154 2.51 18.70 -13.37
CA PRO A 154 1.53 18.88 -14.45
C PRO A 154 2.14 19.08 -15.83
N ARG A 155 3.46 19.33 -15.91
CA ARG A 155 4.23 19.47 -17.15
C ARG A 155 4.99 18.20 -17.53
N THR A 156 4.74 17.08 -16.85
CA THR A 156 5.39 15.81 -17.20
C THR A 156 4.92 15.37 -18.59
N GLU A 157 5.88 15.07 -19.46
CA GLU A 157 5.63 14.66 -20.84
C GLU A 157 6.30 13.31 -21.13
N LEU A 158 5.60 12.48 -21.91
CA LEU A 158 6.11 11.33 -22.62
C LEU A 158 6.03 11.64 -24.12
N LYS A 159 7.17 11.99 -24.72
CA LYS A 159 7.24 12.32 -26.14
C LYS A 159 8.06 11.27 -26.88
N THR A 160 7.41 10.54 -27.78
CA THR A 160 8.06 9.57 -28.67
C THR A 160 7.68 9.86 -30.13
N SER A 161 8.25 9.11 -31.08
CA SER A 161 7.83 9.18 -32.48
C SER A 161 6.41 8.66 -32.72
N ARG A 162 5.82 7.95 -31.75
CA ARG A 162 4.51 7.29 -31.89
C ARG A 162 3.40 7.99 -31.11
N GLU A 163 3.75 8.61 -30.00
CA GLU A 163 2.78 9.16 -29.06
C GLU A 163 3.32 10.36 -28.29
N TYR A 164 2.39 11.23 -27.92
CA TYR A 164 2.61 12.36 -27.03
C TYR A 164 1.66 12.26 -25.84
N GLY A 165 2.19 11.84 -24.69
CA GLY A 165 1.52 11.85 -23.39
C GLY A 165 1.90 13.09 -22.60
N PHE A 166 0.96 13.70 -21.89
CA PHE A 166 1.27 14.86 -21.04
C PHE A 166 0.41 14.94 -19.77
N GLY A 167 0.95 15.64 -18.78
CA GLY A 167 0.26 16.00 -17.56
C GLY A 167 0.13 14.88 -16.54
N LEU A 168 -0.59 15.20 -15.46
CA LEU A 168 -0.84 14.33 -14.31
C LEU A 168 -1.58 13.04 -14.68
N GLY A 169 -2.40 13.08 -15.73
CA GLY A 169 -3.12 11.92 -16.25
C GLY A 169 -2.49 11.25 -17.48
N GLN A 170 -1.32 11.71 -17.94
CA GLN A 170 -0.66 11.27 -19.19
C GLN A 170 -1.63 11.16 -20.39
N LEU A 171 -2.39 12.23 -20.65
CA LEU A 171 -3.31 12.30 -21.78
C LEU A 171 -2.54 12.12 -23.08
N THR A 172 -2.86 11.04 -23.79
CA THR A 172 -2.09 10.56 -24.94
C THR A 172 -2.73 11.01 -26.25
N VAL A 173 -1.91 11.62 -27.11
CA VAL A 173 -2.24 12.04 -28.46
C VAL A 173 -1.38 11.25 -29.44
N THR A 174 -2.02 10.62 -30.43
CA THR A 174 -1.40 9.89 -31.53
C THR A 174 -2.12 10.24 -32.84
N PRO A 175 -1.58 9.86 -34.01
CA PRO A 175 -2.31 10.02 -35.27
C PRO A 175 -3.63 9.24 -35.34
N LYS A 176 -3.83 8.22 -34.49
CA LYS A 176 -5.01 7.34 -34.52
C LYS A 176 -6.07 7.71 -33.48
N PHE A 177 -5.67 8.34 -32.38
CA PHE A 177 -6.58 8.75 -31.30
C PHE A 177 -6.00 9.92 -30.51
N ASP A 178 -6.89 10.78 -30.02
CA ASP A 178 -6.58 11.98 -29.24
C ASP A 178 -7.38 11.96 -27.94
N ASN A 179 -6.74 11.52 -26.85
CA ASN A 179 -7.38 11.47 -25.54
C ASN A 179 -7.67 12.87 -24.98
N PHE A 180 -6.93 13.90 -25.42
CA PHE A 180 -7.20 15.28 -25.00
C PHE A 180 -8.49 15.81 -25.63
N ALA A 181 -8.70 15.55 -26.92
CA ALA A 181 -9.94 15.88 -27.60
C ALA A 181 -11.16 15.16 -26.98
N GLU A 182 -11.02 13.88 -26.61
CA GLU A 182 -12.08 13.15 -25.92
C GLU A 182 -12.30 13.64 -24.48
N ALA A 183 -11.23 13.96 -23.75
CA ALA A 183 -11.32 14.48 -22.39
C ALA A 183 -12.14 15.76 -22.30
N ARG A 184 -12.00 16.67 -23.28
CA ARG A 184 -12.77 17.91 -23.37
C ARG A 184 -14.28 17.71 -23.51
N LYS A 185 -14.72 16.53 -23.92
CA LYS A 185 -16.15 16.18 -24.08
C LYS A 185 -16.77 15.63 -22.79
N LEU A 186 -15.96 15.25 -21.79
CA LEU A 186 -16.44 14.62 -20.57
C LEU A 186 -17.30 15.53 -19.69
N HIS A 187 -17.04 16.84 -19.71
CA HIS A 187 -17.75 17.80 -18.87
C HIS A 187 -17.76 19.21 -19.45
N GLY A 188 -18.79 20.00 -19.12
CA GLY A 188 -18.97 21.37 -19.62
C GLY A 188 -17.77 22.29 -19.33
N SER A 189 -17.19 22.15 -18.14
CA SER A 189 -16.02 22.94 -17.69
C SER A 189 -14.69 22.56 -18.37
N LEU A 190 -14.70 21.65 -19.34
CA LEU A 190 -13.51 21.27 -20.11
C LEU A 190 -13.63 21.67 -21.59
N ARG A 191 -14.78 22.16 -22.04
CA ARG A 191 -15.04 22.45 -23.46
C ARG A 191 -14.15 23.56 -24.01
N ASP A 192 -13.87 24.56 -23.20
CA ASP A 192 -13.01 25.71 -23.49
C ASP A 192 -11.51 25.41 -23.30
N TRP A 193 -11.15 24.22 -22.82
CA TRP A 193 -9.75 23.88 -22.55
C TRP A 193 -8.96 23.75 -23.86
N LYS A 194 -8.00 24.66 -24.06
CA LYS A 194 -7.18 24.70 -25.27
C LYS A 194 -5.88 23.92 -25.10
N PHE A 195 -5.30 23.48 -26.21
CA PHE A 195 -4.06 22.68 -26.18
C PHE A 195 -2.85 23.50 -25.70
N GLU A 196 -2.87 24.81 -25.90
CA GLU A 196 -1.86 25.74 -25.40
C GLU A 196 -1.85 25.74 -23.86
N ASP A 197 -3.03 25.60 -23.25
CA ASP A 197 -3.25 25.57 -21.80
C ASP A 197 -3.33 24.15 -21.22
N ARG A 198 -2.86 23.14 -21.98
CA ARG A 198 -2.95 21.71 -21.61
C ARG A 198 -2.26 21.35 -20.29
N PHE A 199 -1.44 22.25 -19.75
CA PHE A 199 -0.73 22.09 -18.47
C PHE A 199 -1.48 22.65 -17.25
N ASP A 200 -2.73 23.10 -17.43
CA ASP A 200 -3.61 23.48 -16.33
C ASP A 200 -3.87 22.28 -15.39
N ALA A 201 -3.41 22.40 -14.15
CA ALA A 201 -3.40 21.28 -13.20
C ALA A 201 -4.82 20.88 -12.77
N GLU A 202 -5.71 21.84 -12.55
CA GLU A 202 -7.09 21.56 -12.10
C GLU A 202 -7.87 20.81 -13.19
N ARG A 203 -7.77 21.26 -14.45
CA ARG A 203 -8.42 20.59 -15.58
C ARG A 203 -7.84 19.21 -15.82
N GLN A 204 -6.54 19.01 -15.64
CA GLN A 204 -5.93 17.67 -15.69
C GLN A 204 -6.48 16.74 -14.60
N LEU A 205 -6.51 17.19 -13.34
CA LEU A 205 -7.02 16.41 -12.22
C LEU A 205 -8.50 16.07 -12.41
N ARG A 206 -9.30 17.05 -12.83
CA ARG A 206 -10.72 16.85 -13.19
C ARG A 206 -10.90 15.76 -14.23
N VAL A 207 -10.07 15.77 -15.27
CA VAL A 207 -10.14 14.76 -16.34
C VAL A 207 -9.84 13.36 -15.81
N VAL A 208 -8.81 13.19 -14.98
CA VAL A 208 -8.50 11.88 -14.37
C VAL A 208 -9.74 11.37 -13.62
N VAL A 209 -10.32 12.18 -12.73
CA VAL A 209 -11.52 11.82 -11.94
C VAL A 209 -12.70 11.45 -12.85
N LEU A 210 -12.98 12.26 -13.87
CA LEU A 210 -14.12 12.03 -14.77
C LEU A 210 -13.93 10.80 -15.66
N MET A 211 -12.70 10.56 -16.14
CA MET A 211 -12.37 9.38 -16.94
C MET A 211 -12.54 8.10 -16.13
N ASP A 212 -12.01 8.06 -14.91
CA ASP A 212 -12.14 6.91 -14.02
C ASP A 212 -13.60 6.68 -13.64
N ARG A 213 -14.35 7.74 -13.28
CA ARG A 213 -15.79 7.64 -12.99
C ARG A 213 -16.56 7.08 -14.19
N ALA A 214 -16.28 7.58 -15.39
CA ALA A 214 -16.94 7.11 -16.61
C ALA A 214 -16.65 5.64 -16.90
N ALA A 215 -15.41 5.18 -16.70
CA ALA A 215 -15.05 3.78 -16.87
C ALA A 215 -15.67 2.89 -15.78
N PHE A 216 -15.62 3.32 -14.51
CA PHE A 216 -16.19 2.60 -13.38
C PHE A 216 -17.70 2.38 -13.53
N ASN A 217 -18.43 3.40 -13.97
CA ASN A 217 -19.87 3.32 -14.21
C ASN A 217 -20.25 2.35 -15.34
N ARG A 218 -19.31 2.01 -16.22
CA ARG A 218 -19.50 1.04 -17.30
C ARG A 218 -19.18 -0.40 -16.90
N LEU A 219 -18.82 -0.63 -15.63
CA LEU A 219 -18.54 -1.95 -15.07
C LEU A 219 -19.55 -2.36 -13.97
N PRO A 220 -20.88 -2.08 -14.09
CA PRO A 220 -21.84 -2.25 -13.01
C PRO A 220 -22.04 -3.71 -12.55
N PHE A 221 -21.57 -4.67 -13.34
CA PHE A 221 -21.63 -6.11 -13.06
C PHE A 221 -20.50 -6.62 -12.16
N VAL A 222 -19.46 -5.82 -11.89
CA VAL A 222 -18.40 -6.17 -10.94
C VAL A 222 -18.86 -5.75 -9.56
N GLY A 223 -19.29 -6.68 -8.72
CA GLY A 223 -19.92 -6.37 -7.42
C GLY A 223 -18.95 -5.75 -6.41
N ASP A 224 -17.74 -6.32 -6.31
CA ASP A 224 -16.71 -5.81 -5.43
C ASP A 224 -16.09 -4.51 -5.98
N GLN A 225 -16.05 -3.47 -5.15
CA GLN A 225 -15.63 -2.14 -5.57
C GLN A 225 -14.12 -2.06 -5.86
N ARG A 226 -13.30 -2.85 -5.17
CA ARG A 226 -11.85 -2.90 -5.37
C ARG A 226 -11.51 -3.62 -6.68
N GLU A 227 -12.18 -4.73 -6.96
CA GLU A 227 -12.09 -5.43 -8.25
C GLU A 227 -12.54 -4.52 -9.41
N ARG A 228 -13.62 -3.75 -9.20
CA ARG A 228 -14.13 -2.80 -10.19
C ARG A 228 -13.16 -1.65 -10.44
N LEU A 229 -12.54 -1.10 -9.39
CA LEU A 229 -11.50 -0.08 -9.54
C LEU A 229 -10.28 -0.61 -10.30
N ALA A 230 -9.83 -1.84 -10.02
CA ALA A 230 -8.70 -2.43 -10.75
C ALA A 230 -9.00 -2.56 -12.26
N MET A 231 -10.21 -3.00 -12.62
CA MET A 231 -10.68 -3.00 -14.00
C MET A 231 -10.79 -1.58 -14.59
N THR A 232 -11.17 -0.59 -13.78
CA THR A 232 -11.25 0.82 -14.18
C THR A 232 -9.89 1.37 -14.56
N PHE A 233 -8.86 1.17 -13.73
CA PHE A 233 -7.50 1.64 -14.04
C PHE A 233 -6.85 0.88 -15.20
N SER A 234 -7.20 -0.40 -15.37
CA SER A 234 -6.83 -1.16 -16.57
C SER A 234 -7.49 -0.59 -17.83
N ALA A 235 -8.75 -0.16 -17.73
CA ALA A 235 -9.47 0.51 -18.81
C ALA A 235 -8.93 1.91 -19.09
N TYR A 236 -8.45 2.65 -18.09
CA TYR A 236 -7.78 3.94 -18.27
C TYR A 236 -6.52 3.77 -19.15
N ASN A 237 -5.70 2.76 -18.84
CA ASN A 237 -4.46 2.48 -19.57
C ASN A 237 -4.66 1.87 -20.97
N GLY A 238 -5.64 0.97 -21.12
CA GLY A 238 -5.76 0.12 -22.31
C GLY A 238 -7.10 0.20 -23.04
N GLY A 239 -8.01 1.06 -22.59
CA GLY A 239 -9.37 1.15 -23.07
C GLY A 239 -10.30 0.07 -22.48
N LEU A 240 -11.55 0.46 -22.23
CA LEU A 240 -12.59 -0.44 -21.69
C LEU A 240 -12.85 -1.65 -22.60
N GLY A 241 -12.78 -1.47 -23.93
CA GLY A 241 -12.99 -2.55 -24.88
C GLY A 241 -12.03 -3.73 -24.65
N GLY A 242 -10.76 -3.43 -24.33
CA GLY A 242 -9.76 -4.45 -23.98
C GLY A 242 -10.12 -5.19 -22.70
N VAL A 243 -10.53 -4.47 -21.64
CA VAL A 243 -10.97 -5.08 -20.38
C VAL A 243 -12.18 -6.00 -20.59
N LEU A 244 -13.14 -5.60 -21.42
CA LEU A 244 -14.31 -6.44 -21.73
C LEU A 244 -13.92 -7.69 -22.53
N GLN A 245 -12.93 -7.61 -23.40
CA GLN A 245 -12.39 -8.78 -24.11
C GLN A 245 -11.66 -9.73 -23.16
N ASP A 246 -10.81 -9.19 -22.29
CA ASP A 246 -10.06 -9.93 -21.28
C ASP A 246 -11.02 -10.68 -20.33
N ARG A 247 -12.12 -10.04 -19.92
CA ARG A 247 -13.21 -10.69 -19.16
C ARG A 247 -13.87 -11.83 -19.92
N ARG A 248 -14.16 -11.65 -21.21
CA ARG A 248 -14.75 -12.72 -22.05
C ARG A 248 -13.80 -13.88 -22.24
N LEU A 249 -12.48 -13.62 -22.25
CA LEU A 249 -11.47 -14.66 -22.29
C LEU A 249 -11.44 -15.44 -20.95
N CYS A 250 -11.39 -14.73 -19.82
CA CYS A 250 -11.49 -15.33 -18.49
C CYS A 250 -12.73 -16.24 -18.37
N ALA A 251 -13.91 -15.78 -18.82
CA ALA A 251 -15.15 -16.57 -18.76
C ALA A 251 -15.09 -17.92 -19.50
N LYS A 252 -14.11 -18.13 -20.39
CA LYS A 252 -13.91 -19.41 -21.11
C LYS A 252 -12.89 -20.33 -20.43
N VAL A 253 -12.19 -19.85 -19.41
CA VAL A 253 -11.16 -20.60 -18.68
C VAL A 253 -11.80 -21.21 -17.44
N ALA A 254 -11.64 -22.53 -17.27
CA ALA A 254 -12.15 -23.23 -16.10
C ALA A 254 -11.57 -22.63 -14.81
N GLY A 255 -12.44 -22.28 -13.87
CA GLY A 255 -12.06 -21.69 -12.57
C GLY A 255 -11.82 -20.17 -12.58
N CYS A 256 -11.94 -19.49 -13.72
CA CYS A 256 -11.81 -18.04 -13.79
C CYS A 256 -13.17 -17.33 -13.63
N ASP A 257 -13.22 -16.34 -12.74
CA ASP A 257 -14.38 -15.49 -12.47
C ASP A 257 -14.26 -14.16 -13.23
N PRO A 258 -15.07 -13.91 -14.28
CA PRO A 258 -15.04 -12.67 -15.04
C PRO A 258 -15.57 -11.45 -14.26
N GLY A 259 -16.12 -11.66 -13.06
CA GLY A 259 -16.49 -10.63 -12.10
C GLY A 259 -15.33 -10.21 -11.18
N ARG A 260 -14.15 -10.85 -11.26
CA ARG A 260 -12.99 -10.55 -10.41
C ARG A 260 -11.77 -10.20 -11.26
N TRP A 261 -10.98 -9.24 -10.82
CA TRP A 261 -9.74 -8.85 -11.46
C TRP A 261 -8.57 -9.68 -10.93
N PHE A 262 -8.31 -9.59 -9.62
CA PHE A 262 -7.14 -10.18 -8.98
C PHE A 262 -7.23 -11.71 -8.98
N GLY A 263 -6.17 -12.36 -9.46
CA GLY A 263 -6.13 -13.82 -9.61
C GLY A 263 -7.04 -14.38 -10.72
N HIS A 264 -7.69 -13.50 -11.50
CA HIS A 264 -8.68 -13.89 -12.52
C HIS A 264 -8.40 -13.14 -13.82
N VAL A 265 -9.17 -12.10 -14.14
CA VAL A 265 -9.12 -11.40 -15.43
C VAL A 265 -7.71 -10.87 -15.76
N GLU A 266 -6.92 -10.48 -14.76
CA GLU A 266 -5.57 -9.95 -14.99
C GLU A 266 -4.60 -10.94 -15.65
N HIS A 267 -4.85 -12.24 -15.48
CA HIS A 267 -4.04 -13.31 -16.11
C HIS A 267 -4.47 -13.61 -17.55
N HIS A 268 -5.61 -13.08 -17.98
CA HIS A 268 -6.24 -13.42 -19.25
C HIS A 268 -6.40 -12.18 -20.11
N SER A 269 -5.30 -11.73 -20.72
CA SER A 269 -5.32 -10.58 -21.64
C SER A 269 -4.83 -10.92 -23.04
N LEU A 270 -5.54 -10.38 -24.04
CA LEU A 270 -5.15 -10.45 -25.46
C LEU A 270 -4.02 -9.46 -25.80
N LYS A 271 -3.62 -8.61 -24.85
CA LYS A 271 -2.53 -7.66 -25.04
C LYS A 271 -1.19 -8.42 -25.25
N PRO A 272 -0.29 -7.88 -26.09
CA PRO A 272 1.03 -8.46 -26.31
C PRO A 272 1.75 -8.72 -24.98
N GLU A 273 2.47 -9.83 -24.87
CA GLU A 273 3.09 -10.27 -23.62
C GLU A 273 4.02 -9.21 -22.99
N ARG A 274 4.75 -8.45 -23.81
CA ARG A 274 5.56 -7.30 -23.34
C ARG A 274 4.73 -6.25 -22.60
N ARG A 275 3.49 -5.99 -23.05
CA ARG A 275 2.56 -5.08 -22.37
C ARG A 275 1.96 -5.71 -21.11
N ARG A 276 1.68 -7.02 -21.12
CA ARG A 276 1.23 -7.75 -19.92
C ARG A 276 2.28 -7.72 -18.80
N ARG A 277 3.56 -7.95 -19.13
CA ARG A 277 4.68 -7.88 -18.16
C ARG A 277 4.90 -6.47 -17.61
N ALA A 278 4.82 -5.44 -18.44
CA ALA A 278 4.94 -4.05 -17.98
C ALA A 278 3.79 -3.62 -17.05
N MET A 279 2.60 -4.17 -17.25
CA MET A 279 1.44 -3.94 -16.39
C MET A 279 1.57 -4.72 -15.06
N ALA A 280 2.05 -5.96 -15.11
CA ALA A 280 2.33 -6.80 -13.93
C ALA A 280 3.48 -6.26 -13.07
N SER A 281 4.53 -5.69 -13.68
CA SER A 281 5.63 -5.06 -12.94
C SER A 281 5.22 -3.73 -12.27
N ARG A 282 4.19 -3.06 -12.80
CA ARG A 282 3.58 -1.86 -12.19
C ARG A 282 2.62 -2.23 -11.05
N SER A 283 1.98 -3.41 -11.11
CA SER A 283 1.21 -3.96 -9.98
C SER A 283 2.07 -4.58 -8.89
N SER A 284 3.28 -5.08 -9.18
CA SER A 284 4.20 -5.61 -8.16
C SER A 284 4.98 -4.53 -7.40
N THR A 285 5.17 -3.35 -7.98
CA THR A 285 5.58 -2.14 -7.24
C THR A 285 4.40 -1.42 -6.59
N SER A 286 3.18 -1.90 -6.84
CA SER A 286 2.03 -1.53 -6.04
C SER A 286 2.09 -2.30 -4.73
N THR A 287 2.90 -1.77 -3.80
CA THR A 287 2.31 -1.46 -2.51
C THR A 287 1.11 -0.57 -2.85
N VAL A 288 -0.05 -1.18 -3.13
CA VAL A 288 -1.33 -0.55 -2.86
C VAL A 288 -1.18 -0.19 -1.41
N ALA A 289 -0.75 1.03 -1.15
CA ALA A 289 -0.66 1.54 0.19
C ALA A 289 -2.02 1.27 0.77
N THR A 290 -2.05 0.34 1.72
CA THR A 290 -3.07 0.19 2.73
C THR A 290 -3.13 1.53 3.46
N PHE A 291 -3.77 2.51 2.81
CA PHE A 291 -4.37 3.63 3.48
C PHE A 291 -5.63 3.05 4.13
N ALA A 292 -5.41 2.49 5.33
CA ALA A 292 -6.44 2.32 6.32
C ALA A 292 -7.09 3.70 6.62
N PRO A 293 -8.35 3.73 7.09
CA PRO A 293 -9.22 4.91 7.08
C PRO A 293 -8.65 6.17 7.72
#